data_AF-A0A661IDH4-F1
#
_entry.id   AF-A0A661IDH4-F1
#
_cell.length_a   1.000
_cell.length_b   1.000
_cell.length_c   1.000
_cell.angle_alpha   90.00
_cell.angle_beta   90.00
_cell.angle_gamma   90.00
#
_symmetry.space_group_name_H-M   'P 1'
#
loop_
_entity.id
_entity.type
_entity.pdbx_description
1 polymer ?
#
loop_
_entity_poly.entity_id
_entity_poly.type
_entity_poly.pdbx_seq_one_letter_code
_entity_poly.pdbx_strand_id
1 'polypeptide(L)' 'ALTETRGDGGFGYDPMFVPDGYDKTLGELDETIKKKLSHRSKALSLAKRILDTLSFK' A
#
# COMPACT_ATOMS: atom_id res chain seq x y z
N ALA A 1 1.03 -1.38 -14.59
CA ALA A 1 -0.33 -0.83 -14.39
C ALA A 1 -1.18 -1.21 -15.60
N LEU A 2 -2.47 -1.43 -15.38
CA LEU A 2 -3.44 -1.80 -16.42
C LEU A 2 -3.88 -0.57 -17.22
N THR A 3 -4.44 -0.77 -18.42
CA THR A 3 -5.04 0.29 -19.25
C THR A 3 -6.52 0.53 -18.95
N GLU A 4 -7.16 -0.38 -18.22
CA GLU A 4 -8.54 -0.29 -17.75
C GLU A 4 -8.58 -0.55 -16.25
N THR A 5 -9.53 0.10 -15.55
CA THR A 5 -9.73 -0.06 -14.12
C THR A 5 -10.45 -1.36 -13.79
N ARG A 6 -10.01 -2.06 -12.74
CA ARG A 6 -10.71 -3.21 -12.15
C ARG A 6 -10.88 -3.01 -10.64
N GLY A 7 -12.06 -3.34 -10.13
CA GLY A 7 -12.44 -3.14 -8.72
C GLY A 7 -12.97 -1.73 -8.43
N ASP A 8 -13.72 -1.60 -7.34
CA ASP A 8 -14.38 -0.37 -6.87
C ASP A 8 -13.77 0.18 -5.57
N GLY A 9 -12.84 -0.55 -4.96
CA GLY A 9 -12.18 -0.18 -3.71
C GLY A 9 -10.96 0.73 -3.89
N GLY A 10 -10.52 1.32 -2.78
CA GLY A 10 -9.33 2.17 -2.76
C GLY A 10 -9.56 3.58 -3.30
N PHE A 11 -8.48 4.20 -3.77
CA PHE A 11 -8.51 5.56 -4.33
C PHE A 11 -7.44 5.74 -5.42
N GLY A 12 -7.62 6.75 -6.28
CA GLY A 12 -6.65 7.09 -7.32
C GLY A 12 -6.37 5.92 -8.25
N TYR A 13 -5.10 5.48 -8.30
CA TYR A 13 -4.64 4.41 -9.20
C TYR A 13 -4.82 3.00 -8.65
N ASP A 14 -5.40 2.82 -7.47
CA ASP A 14 -5.60 1.51 -6.87
C ASP A 14 -6.29 0.52 -7.83
N PRO A 15 -7.40 0.89 -8.53
CA PRO A 15 -8.04 0.01 -9.51
C PRO A 15 -7.20 -0.29 -10.76
N MET A 16 -6.02 0.30 -10.93
CA MET A 16 -5.15 0.11 -12.11
C MET A 16 -3.83 -0.58 -11.77
N PHE A 17 -3.54 -0.79 -10.48
CA PHE A 17 -2.24 -1.30 -10.04
C PHE A 17 -2.35 -2.71 -9.50
N VAL A 18 -1.69 -3.66 -10.16
CA VAL A 18 -1.56 -5.04 -9.67
C VAL A 18 -0.24 -5.14 -8.90
N PRO A 19 -0.27 -5.41 -7.58
CA PRO A 19 0.95 -5.57 -6.80
C PRO A 19 1.63 -6.90 -7.13
N ASP A 20 2.95 -6.93 -6.98
CA ASP A 20 3.76 -8.14 -7.25
C ASP A 20 3.26 -9.34 -6.45
N GLY A 21 3.11 -10.48 -7.13
CA GLY A 21 2.62 -11.73 -6.52
C GLY A 21 1.09 -11.84 -6.41
N TYR A 22 0.34 -10.92 -7.03
CA TYR A 22 -1.13 -10.96 -7.11
C TYR A 22 -1.60 -10.82 -8.56
N ASP A 23 -2.80 -11.34 -8.85
CA ASP A 23 -3.48 -11.16 -10.14
C ASP A 23 -4.59 -10.09 -10.10
N LYS A 24 -4.91 -9.60 -8.89
CA LYS A 24 -5.94 -8.60 -8.58
C LYS A 24 -5.32 -7.22 -8.43
N THR A 25 -6.03 -6.17 -8.84
CA THR A 25 -5.58 -4.79 -8.57
C THR A 25 -5.71 -4.45 -7.09
N LEU A 26 -5.05 -3.38 -6.65
CA LEU A 26 -5.28 -2.82 -5.32
C LEU A 26 -6.75 -2.39 -5.12
N GLY A 27 -7.51 -2.12 -6.19
CA GLY A 27 -8.94 -1.83 -6.11
C GLY A 27 -9.84 -3.07 -5.93
N GLU A 28 -9.32 -4.26 -6.23
CA GLU A 28 -10.02 -5.55 -6.08
C GLU A 28 -9.64 -6.32 -4.81
N LEU A 29 -8.57 -5.91 -4.13
CA LEU A 29 -8.06 -6.57 -2.92
C LEU A 29 -8.77 -6.06 -1.66
N ASP A 30 -9.05 -6.99 -0.74
CA ASP A 30 -9.57 -6.65 0.57
C ASP A 30 -8.64 -5.70 1.33
N GLU A 31 -9.23 -4.78 2.10
CA GLU A 31 -8.51 -3.81 2.92
C GLU A 31 -7.47 -4.45 3.85
N THR A 32 -7.73 -5.66 4.34
CA THR A 32 -6.78 -6.40 5.19
C THR A 32 -5.52 -6.82 4.45
N ILE A 33 -5.63 -7.18 3.16
CA ILE A 33 -4.49 -7.50 2.30
C ILE A 33 -3.78 -6.20 1.92
N LYS A 34 -4.51 -5.15 1.53
CA LYS A 34 -3.93 -3.84 1.18
C LYS A 34 -3.10 -3.25 2.31
N LYS A 35 -3.55 -3.37 3.56
CA LYS A 35 -2.79 -2.93 4.74
C LYS A 35 -1.43 -3.61 4.85
N LYS A 36 -1.31 -4.89 4.48
CA LYS A 36 -0.03 -5.62 4.48
C LYS A 36 0.91 -5.17 3.36
N LEU A 37 0.35 -4.72 2.24
CA LEU A 37 1.10 -4.24 1.06
C LEU A 37 1.41 -2.74 1.09
N SER A 38 0.90 -2.02 2.09
CA SER A 38 0.99 -0.56 2.18
C SER A 38 2.44 -0.06 2.24
N HIS A 39 2.92 0.49 1.14
CA HIS A 39 4.22 1.18 1.06
C HIS A 39 4.29 2.36 2.05
N ARG A 40 3.16 3.03 2.31
CA ARG A 40 3.04 4.10 3.32
C ARG A 40 3.32 3.56 4.72
N SER A 41 2.73 2.42 5.08
CA SER A 41 2.93 1.79 6.39
C SER A 41 4.38 1.32 6.56
N LYS A 42 4.97 0.75 5.50
CA LYS A 42 6.40 0.38 5.48
C LYS A 42 7.30 1.61 5.69
N ALA A 43 7.06 2.69 4.96
CA ALA A 43 7.82 3.93 5.09
C ALA A 43 7.70 4.54 6.50
N LEU A 44 6.49 4.58 7.06
CA LEU A 44 6.26 5.08 8.41
C LEU A 44 6.97 4.23 9.48
N SER A 45 6.98 2.90 9.32
CA SER A 45 7.72 2.00 10.22
C SER A 45 9.23 2.27 10.19
N LEU A 46 9.79 2.54 9.01
CA LEU A 46 11.20 2.92 8.87
C LEU A 46 11.48 4.29 9.48
N ALA A 47 10.62 5.27 9.21
CA ALA A 47 10.74 6.62 9.78
C ALA A 47 10.67 6.60 11.31
N LYS A 48 9.81 5.77 11.90
CA LYS A 48 9.69 5.60 13.35
C LYS A 48 11.03 5.28 14.01
N ARG A 49 11.86 4.42 13.40
CA ARG A 49 13.19 4.07 13.96
C ARG A 49 14.10 5.29 14.10
N ILE A 50 14.02 6.21 13.14
CA ILE A 50 14.77 7.46 13.16
C ILE A 50 14.21 8.38 14.25
N LEU A 51 12.88 8.52 14.31
CA LEU A 51 12.21 9.33 15.33
C LEU A 51 12.53 8.85 16.74
N ASP A 52 12.47 7.54 16.99
CA ASP A 52 12.82 6.94 18.27
C ASP A 52 14.27 7.33 18.65
N THR A 53 15.21 7.30 17.70
CA THR A 53 16.62 7.72 17.93
C THR A 53 16.73 9.20 18.30
N LEU A 54 15.90 10.07 17.72
CA LEU A 54 15.89 11.50 18.01
C LEU A 54 15.21 11.83 19.35
N SER A 55 14.24 11.03 19.78
CA SER A 55 13.49 11.24 21.02
C SER A 55 14.23 10.82 22.30
N PHE A 56 15.32 10.05 22.19
CA PHE A 56 16.19 9.67 23.32
C PHE A 56 17.46 10.54 23.43
N LYS A 57 17.50 11.68 22.74
CA LYS A 57 18.42 12.80 22.99
C LYS A 57 17.69 13.92 23.71
#